data_AF-D0L547-F1
#
_entry.id   AF-D0L547-F1
#
_cell.length_a   1.000
_cell.length_b   1.000
_cell.length_c   1.000
_cell.angle_alpha   90.00
_cell.angle_beta   90.00
_cell.angle_gamma   90.00
#
_symmetry.space_group_name_H-M   'P 1'
#
loop_
_entity.id
_entity.type
_entity.pdbx_description
1 polymer ?
#
loop_
_entity_poly.entity_id
_entity_poly.type
_entity_poly.pdbx_seq_one_letter_code
_entity_poly.pdbx_strand_id
1 'polypeptide(L)'
;MAMVAAACAAPVEQPGPSHLPAMTTAAVDPVALGRSEQLCGAMTSTDLEALSDGGRYGPGQPDVGRHGLPACRWRIARGSEFLRIGVIEGDVASVGRAPGYRVGDGTGYQLSSANTGPCDAVVSVPRTPPGFLMAVHVDTAGDTTTNRCRKALPQKLKALQRLQWITDETMAGALRELANAMQSLEDATERANRHTFPDVTITPSR
;
A
#
# COMPACT_ATOMS: atom_id res chain seq x y z
N MET A 1 -1.56 9.13 -85.10
CA MET A 1 -1.09 8.21 -84.05
C MET A 1 -0.61 9.05 -82.87
N ALA A 2 -1.18 8.80 -81.68
CA ALA A 2 -0.82 9.22 -80.29
C ALA A 2 -0.61 10.73 -80.01
N MET A 3 -1.46 11.46 -79.27
CA MET A 3 -1.80 11.46 -77.81
C MET A 3 -0.60 11.44 -76.85
N VAL A 4 -0.44 12.49 -76.00
CA VAL A 4 -0.20 12.54 -74.52
C VAL A 4 -0.19 14.05 -74.16
N ALA A 5 -1.21 14.66 -73.54
CA ALA A 5 -1.73 14.61 -72.16
C ALA A 5 -0.87 15.34 -71.09
N ALA A 6 -1.56 16.22 -70.35
CA ALA A 6 -1.06 17.18 -69.36
C ALA A 6 -0.67 16.54 -68.01
N ALA A 7 0.15 17.25 -67.24
CA ALA A 7 0.32 17.00 -65.80
C ALA A 7 0.21 18.32 -65.02
N CYS A 8 -0.89 18.46 -64.28
CA CYS A 8 -1.12 19.50 -63.28
C CYS A 8 -0.36 19.16 -61.99
N ALA A 9 0.30 20.14 -61.39
CA ALA A 9 0.88 20.05 -60.06
C ALA A 9 -0.19 20.31 -58.98
N ALA A 10 -0.27 19.43 -57.98
CA ALA A 10 -1.11 19.61 -56.80
C ALA A 10 -0.33 20.30 -55.66
N PRO A 11 -0.97 21.14 -54.83
CA PRO A 11 -0.32 21.76 -53.67
C PRO A 11 -0.23 20.79 -52.49
N VAL A 12 0.90 20.84 -51.80
CA VAL A 12 1.22 20.05 -50.59
C VAL A 12 0.39 20.58 -49.41
N GLU A 13 -0.48 19.72 -48.87
CA GLU A 13 -1.29 19.98 -47.69
C GLU A 13 -0.42 19.87 -46.42
N GLN A 14 -0.33 20.95 -45.65
CA GLN A 14 0.45 21.04 -44.42
C GLN A 14 -0.42 20.53 -43.25
N PRO A 15 -0.02 19.50 -42.50
CA PRO A 15 -0.82 18.99 -41.39
C PRO A 15 -0.84 20.01 -40.23
N GLY A 16 -2.05 20.45 -39.87
CA GLY A 16 -2.29 21.37 -38.76
C GLY A 16 -1.91 20.79 -37.40
N PRO A 17 -1.73 21.63 -36.37
CA PRO A 17 -1.38 21.19 -35.03
C PRO A 17 -2.51 20.33 -34.44
N SER A 18 -2.19 19.06 -34.17
CA SER A 18 -3.04 18.14 -33.42
C SER A 18 -3.40 18.74 -32.06
N HIS A 19 -4.61 19.27 -31.93
CA HIS A 19 -5.24 19.54 -30.64
C HIS A 19 -5.53 18.20 -29.99
N LEU A 20 -4.61 17.74 -29.12
CA LEU A 20 -4.91 16.70 -28.16
C LEU A 20 -6.10 17.19 -27.31
N PRO A 21 -7.16 16.38 -27.14
CA PRO A 21 -8.27 16.76 -26.28
C PRO A 21 -7.72 16.96 -24.87
N ALA A 22 -8.01 18.12 -24.29
CA ALA A 22 -7.79 18.36 -22.87
C ALA A 22 -8.50 17.23 -22.11
N MET A 23 -7.73 16.38 -21.42
CA MET A 23 -8.30 15.44 -20.46
C MET A 23 -8.91 16.29 -19.35
N THR A 24 -10.22 16.50 -19.43
CA THR A 24 -11.01 17.03 -18.33
C THR A 24 -10.81 16.07 -17.17
N THR A 25 -10.11 16.50 -16.12
CA THR A 25 -10.10 15.83 -14.82
C THR A 25 -11.54 15.79 -14.33
N ALA A 26 -12.26 14.70 -14.62
CA ALA A 26 -13.58 14.47 -14.09
C ALA A 26 -13.48 14.55 -12.57
N ALA A 27 -14.34 15.35 -11.95
CA ALA A 27 -14.46 15.39 -10.49
C ALA A 27 -14.68 13.97 -10.01
N VAL A 28 -13.74 13.43 -9.23
CA VAL A 28 -13.83 12.08 -8.69
C VAL A 28 -15.05 12.02 -7.78
N ASP A 29 -15.93 11.05 -8.03
CA ASP A 29 -17.11 10.82 -7.21
C ASP A 29 -16.66 10.50 -5.77
N PRO A 30 -17.09 11.25 -4.74
CA PRO A 30 -16.79 10.95 -3.34
C PRO A 30 -17.20 9.52 -2.93
N VAL A 31 -18.18 8.92 -3.62
CA VAL A 31 -18.57 7.52 -3.42
C VAL A 31 -17.45 6.55 -3.80
N ALA A 32 -16.59 6.89 -4.78
CA ALA A 32 -15.43 6.10 -5.16
C ALA A 32 -14.30 6.12 -4.11
N LEU A 33 -14.36 7.06 -3.16
CA LEU A 33 -13.43 7.16 -2.03
C LEU A 33 -13.93 6.37 -0.81
N GLY A 34 -15.17 5.87 -0.84
CA GLY A 34 -15.81 5.13 0.24
C GLY A 34 -16.32 6.01 1.38
N ARG A 35 -16.76 5.38 2.47
CA ARG A 35 -17.13 6.06 3.73
C ARG A 35 -16.24 5.63 4.89
N SER A 36 -16.02 6.50 5.87
CA SER A 36 -15.22 6.16 7.07
C SER A 36 -15.74 4.92 7.77
N GLU A 37 -17.05 4.73 7.86
CA GLU A 37 -17.66 3.54 8.49
C GLU A 37 -17.36 2.26 7.71
N GLN A 38 -17.35 2.34 6.37
CA GLN A 38 -17.00 1.20 5.54
C GLN A 38 -15.54 0.81 5.77
N LEU A 39 -14.65 1.80 5.80
CA LEU A 39 -13.23 1.60 6.08
C LEU A 39 -13.01 1.06 7.49
N CYS A 40 -13.75 1.54 8.49
CA CYS A 40 -13.66 1.05 9.88
C CYS A 40 -14.06 -0.40 10.06
N GLY A 41 -14.99 -0.89 9.24
CA GLY A 41 -15.35 -2.30 9.18
C GLY A 41 -14.33 -3.20 8.46
N ALA A 42 -13.22 -2.65 7.95
CA ALA A 42 -12.22 -3.43 7.21
C ALA A 42 -11.38 -4.36 8.10
N MET A 43 -11.23 -4.04 9.39
CA MET A 43 -10.37 -4.79 10.31
C MET A 43 -11.18 -5.47 11.41
N THR A 44 -10.80 -6.70 11.70
CA THR A 44 -11.21 -7.44 12.89
C THR A 44 -10.15 -7.34 13.99
N SER A 45 -10.46 -7.79 15.21
CA SER A 45 -9.45 -7.89 16.28
C SER A 45 -8.28 -8.79 15.89
N THR A 46 -8.56 -9.91 15.23
CA THR A 46 -7.54 -10.86 14.74
C THR A 46 -6.59 -10.22 13.72
N ASP A 47 -7.09 -9.28 12.91
CA ASP A 47 -6.23 -8.55 11.98
C ASP A 47 -5.27 -7.61 12.70
N LEU A 48 -5.68 -7.05 13.83
CA LEU A 48 -4.89 -6.11 14.61
C LEU A 48 -3.90 -6.83 15.53
N GLU A 49 -4.16 -8.09 15.88
CA GLU A 49 -3.25 -8.95 16.65
C GLU A 49 -1.88 -9.05 15.99
N ALA A 50 -1.82 -9.17 14.66
CA ALA A 50 -0.56 -9.26 13.94
C ALA A 50 0.33 -8.00 14.06
N LEU A 51 -0.18 -6.87 14.58
CA LEU A 51 0.57 -5.62 14.72
C LEU A 51 1.19 -5.41 16.09
N SER A 52 0.76 -6.16 17.11
CA SER A 52 1.21 -5.97 18.50
C SER A 52 1.41 -7.29 19.22
N ASP A 53 2.28 -7.34 20.22
CA ASP A 53 2.61 -8.57 20.95
C ASP A 53 1.59 -8.90 22.07
N GLY A 54 0.30 -8.69 21.77
CA GLY A 54 -0.80 -8.89 22.71
C GLY A 54 -1.36 -7.58 23.26
N GLY A 55 -2.65 -7.35 23.06
CA GLY A 55 -3.31 -6.11 23.42
C GLY A 55 -4.82 -6.24 23.48
N ARG A 56 -5.48 -5.12 23.85
CA ARG A 56 -6.93 -4.98 23.67
C ARG A 56 -7.16 -4.25 22.36
N TYR A 57 -7.73 -4.96 21.39
CA TYR A 57 -8.11 -4.42 20.10
C TYR A 57 -9.49 -3.79 20.20
N GLY A 58 -9.62 -2.56 19.72
CA GLY A 58 -10.89 -1.86 19.66
C GLY A 58 -11.51 -1.93 18.28
N PRO A 59 -12.85 -1.78 18.15
CA PRO A 59 -13.45 -1.55 16.85
C PRO A 59 -12.87 -0.28 16.21
N GLY A 60 -12.88 -0.25 14.88
CA GLY A 60 -12.50 0.95 14.14
C GLY A 60 -13.40 2.12 14.51
N GLN A 61 -12.78 3.24 14.86
CA GLN A 61 -13.47 4.50 15.10
C GLN A 61 -13.28 5.40 13.88
N PRO A 62 -14.36 5.95 13.30
CA PRO A 62 -14.25 6.97 12.28
C PRO A 62 -13.31 8.07 12.77
N ASP A 63 -12.32 8.38 11.95
CA ASP A 63 -11.40 9.48 12.19
C ASP A 63 -11.73 10.60 11.22
N VAL A 64 -11.45 11.84 11.61
CA VAL A 64 -11.62 12.97 10.71
C VAL A 64 -10.39 13.00 9.81
N GLY A 65 -10.51 12.47 8.61
CA GLY A 65 -9.51 12.63 7.56
C GLY A 65 -9.33 14.12 7.22
N ARG A 66 -8.20 14.48 6.62
CA ARG A 66 -8.03 15.85 6.09
C ARG A 66 -9.14 16.11 5.07
N HIS A 67 -9.73 17.30 5.11
CA HIS A 67 -10.79 17.71 4.19
C HIS A 67 -12.06 16.85 4.20
N GLY A 68 -12.32 16.11 5.29
CA GLY A 68 -13.51 15.26 5.41
C GLY A 68 -13.41 13.93 4.66
N LEU A 69 -12.20 13.55 4.22
CA LEU A 69 -11.96 12.29 3.54
C LEU A 69 -12.10 11.08 4.48
N PRO A 70 -12.48 9.91 3.96
CA PRO A 70 -12.65 8.70 4.75
C PRO A 70 -11.37 8.32 5.51
N ALA A 71 -11.49 8.17 6.82
CA ALA A 71 -10.39 7.69 7.66
C ALA A 71 -10.95 6.87 8.82
N CYS A 72 -10.15 5.92 9.26
CA CYS A 72 -10.46 5.12 10.43
C CYS A 72 -9.22 4.92 11.30
N ARG A 73 -9.45 4.86 12.60
CA ARG A 73 -8.45 4.58 13.63
C ARG A 73 -8.84 3.35 14.43
N TRP A 74 -7.91 2.41 14.55
CA TRP A 74 -8.02 1.23 15.39
C TRP A 74 -6.99 1.28 16.50
N ARG A 75 -7.40 0.92 17.71
CA ARG A 75 -6.48 0.74 18.82
C ARG A 75 -5.82 -0.63 18.71
N ILE A 76 -4.49 -0.66 18.75
CA ILE A 76 -3.72 -1.90 18.53
C ILE A 76 -3.00 -2.42 19.79
N ALA A 77 -2.95 -1.66 20.90
CA ALA A 77 -2.41 -2.16 22.16
C ALA A 77 -2.91 -1.36 23.39
N ARG A 78 -2.17 -1.40 24.52
CA ARG A 78 -2.52 -0.69 25.76
C ARG A 78 -1.97 0.74 25.71
N GLY A 79 -2.85 1.74 25.76
CA GLY A 79 -2.45 3.15 25.82
C GLY A 79 -2.69 3.88 24.50
N SER A 80 -1.69 4.60 24.02
CA SER A 80 -1.77 5.50 22.86
C SER A 80 -1.43 4.83 21.52
N GLU A 81 -1.25 3.52 21.46
CA GLU A 81 -0.86 2.80 20.24
C GLU A 81 -2.06 2.58 19.31
N PHE A 82 -1.93 3.01 18.05
CA PHE A 82 -3.01 2.91 17.07
C PHE A 82 -2.51 2.65 15.65
N LEU A 83 -3.38 2.01 14.87
CA LEU A 83 -3.35 2.00 13.41
C LEU A 83 -4.34 3.05 12.93
N ARG A 84 -3.93 3.93 12.03
CA ARG A 84 -4.82 4.82 11.29
C ARG A 84 -4.64 4.57 9.80
N ILE A 85 -5.74 4.38 9.09
CA ILE A 85 -5.76 4.31 7.63
C ILE A 85 -6.80 5.30 7.14
N GLY A 86 -6.49 6.04 6.08
CA GLY A 86 -7.44 6.96 5.48
C GLY A 86 -7.05 7.35 4.07
N VAL A 87 -7.95 8.08 3.42
CA VAL A 87 -7.72 8.68 2.10
C VAL A 87 -7.19 10.10 2.30
N ILE A 88 -6.21 10.47 1.50
CA ILE A 88 -5.68 11.83 1.42
C ILE A 88 -5.66 12.29 -0.04
N GLU A 89 -5.70 13.60 -0.26
CA GLU A 89 -5.38 14.19 -1.55
C GLU A 89 -3.87 14.15 -1.76
N GLY A 90 -3.45 13.82 -2.97
CA GLY A 90 -2.04 13.79 -3.34
C GLY A 90 -1.77 12.99 -4.60
N ASP A 91 -0.56 13.18 -5.12
CA ASP A 91 -0.02 12.41 -6.24
C ASP A 91 1.28 11.72 -5.80
N VAL A 92 1.61 10.58 -6.40
CA VAL A 92 2.86 9.86 -6.12
C VAL A 92 4.09 10.73 -6.41
N ALA A 93 4.01 11.69 -7.33
CA ALA A 93 5.09 12.65 -7.57
C ALA A 93 5.37 13.53 -6.34
N SER A 94 4.37 13.80 -5.50
CA SER A 94 4.51 14.60 -4.28
C SER A 94 5.25 13.88 -3.15
N VAL A 95 5.43 12.56 -3.27
CA VAL A 95 6.03 11.69 -2.25
C VAL A 95 7.57 11.74 -2.29
N GLY A 96 8.16 12.32 -3.35
CA GLY A 96 9.60 12.56 -3.44
C GLY A 96 10.43 11.27 -3.50
N ARG A 97 11.59 11.27 -2.82
CA ARG A 97 12.54 10.13 -2.81
C ARG A 97 12.25 9.09 -1.71
N ALA A 98 11.00 9.02 -1.24
CA ALA A 98 10.62 8.08 -0.19
C ALA A 98 10.87 6.63 -0.64
N PRO A 99 11.43 5.75 0.22
CA PRO A 99 11.64 4.36 -0.12
C PRO A 99 10.30 3.64 -0.36
N GLY A 100 10.22 2.97 -1.51
CA GLY A 100 9.06 2.17 -1.90
C GLY A 100 9.14 0.72 -1.40
N TYR A 101 7.98 0.14 -1.13
CA TYR A 101 7.79 -1.29 -0.90
C TYR A 101 6.50 -1.77 -1.58
N ARG A 102 6.47 -3.04 -1.98
CA ARG A 102 5.33 -3.60 -2.70
C ARG A 102 4.09 -3.70 -1.82
N VAL A 103 2.93 -3.31 -2.36
CA VAL A 103 1.61 -3.51 -1.74
C VAL A 103 0.66 -4.08 -2.78
N GLY A 104 0.63 -5.41 -2.88
CA GLY A 104 -0.07 -6.10 -3.97
C GLY A 104 0.52 -5.74 -5.34
N ASP A 105 -0.31 -5.19 -6.22
CA ASP A 105 0.08 -4.67 -7.53
C ASP A 105 0.54 -3.20 -7.49
N GLY A 106 0.45 -2.55 -6.33
CA GLY A 106 0.87 -1.17 -6.11
C GLY A 106 2.14 -1.01 -5.30
N THR A 107 2.37 0.24 -4.90
CA THR A 107 3.53 0.67 -4.14
C THR A 107 3.11 1.44 -2.90
N GLY A 108 3.64 1.04 -1.75
CA GLY A 108 3.65 1.84 -0.53
C GLY A 108 4.97 2.61 -0.43
N TYR A 109 4.90 3.86 -0.05
CA TYR A 109 6.05 4.75 0.12
C TYR A 109 6.15 5.13 1.58
N GLN A 110 7.27 4.80 2.21
CA GLN A 110 7.51 5.11 3.61
C GLN A 110 8.04 6.55 3.75
N LEU A 111 7.25 7.40 4.41
CA LEU A 111 7.55 8.81 4.63
C LEU A 111 8.46 9.04 5.85
N SER A 112 8.41 8.15 6.84
CA SER A 112 9.33 8.20 7.98
C SER A 112 10.70 7.64 7.61
N SER A 113 11.77 8.42 7.83
CA SER A 113 13.14 8.04 7.47
C SER A 113 13.73 6.94 8.37
N ALA A 114 13.07 6.60 9.47
CA ALA A 114 13.52 5.60 10.40
C ALA A 114 12.88 4.24 10.10
N ASN A 115 13.71 3.20 9.93
CA ASN A 115 13.24 1.80 9.93
C ASN A 115 12.74 1.35 11.31
N THR A 116 13.03 2.13 12.34
CA THR A 116 12.69 1.91 13.73
C THR A 116 11.86 3.11 14.23
N GLY A 117 10.59 2.89 14.59
CA GLY A 117 9.68 3.98 14.95
C GLY A 117 8.29 3.86 14.29
N PRO A 118 7.42 4.87 14.41
CA PRO A 118 6.11 4.84 13.80
C PRO A 118 6.22 4.72 12.27
N CYS A 119 5.31 3.94 11.69
CA CYS A 119 5.18 3.90 10.24
C CYS A 119 4.32 5.08 9.81
N ASP A 120 4.87 5.96 8.99
CA ASP A 120 4.10 6.88 8.15
C ASP A 120 4.30 6.46 6.70
N ALA A 121 3.22 6.10 6.01
CA ALA A 121 3.29 5.70 4.62
C ALA A 121 2.10 6.18 3.82
N VAL A 122 2.30 6.33 2.52
CA VAL A 122 1.23 6.49 1.55
C VAL A 122 1.27 5.34 0.56
N VAL A 123 0.11 4.93 0.07
CA VAL A 123 -0.03 3.78 -0.84
C VAL A 123 -0.79 4.21 -2.07
N SER A 124 -0.25 3.81 -3.22
CA SER A 124 -0.86 3.96 -4.54
C SER A 124 -0.94 2.60 -5.20
N VAL A 125 -2.11 2.24 -5.70
CA VAL A 125 -2.37 1.03 -6.49
C VAL A 125 -2.92 1.43 -7.86
N PRO A 126 -2.90 0.55 -8.88
CA PRO A 126 -3.36 0.90 -10.23
C PRO A 126 -4.80 1.43 -10.31
N ARG A 127 -5.68 1.03 -9.39
CA ARG A 127 -7.07 1.53 -9.33
C ARG A 127 -7.28 2.65 -8.31
N THR A 128 -6.21 3.20 -7.74
CA THR A 128 -6.32 4.39 -6.89
C THR A 128 -6.88 5.55 -7.74
N PRO A 129 -7.94 6.23 -7.29
CA PRO A 129 -8.50 7.37 -8.01
C PRO A 129 -7.45 8.48 -8.21
N PRO A 130 -7.40 9.13 -9.39
CA PRO A 130 -6.45 10.21 -9.64
C PRO A 130 -6.55 11.34 -8.61
N GLY A 131 -5.41 11.79 -8.10
CA GLY A 131 -5.33 12.86 -7.09
C GLY A 131 -5.57 12.39 -5.65
N PHE A 132 -5.70 11.09 -5.41
CA PHE A 132 -5.85 10.51 -4.08
C PHE A 132 -4.79 9.45 -3.79
N LEU A 133 -4.51 9.26 -2.51
CA LEU A 133 -3.63 8.21 -1.99
C LEU A 133 -4.23 7.63 -0.71
N MET A 134 -3.86 6.39 -0.37
CA MET A 134 -4.18 5.85 0.96
C MET A 134 -3.04 6.17 1.94
N ALA A 135 -3.31 6.98 2.95
CA ALA A 135 -2.40 7.24 4.06
C ALA A 135 -2.52 6.15 5.13
N VAL A 136 -1.38 5.78 5.70
CA VAL A 136 -1.27 4.77 6.74
C VAL A 136 -0.32 5.27 7.82
N HIS A 137 -0.79 5.24 9.06
CA HIS A 137 0.00 5.54 10.25
C HIS A 137 -0.08 4.37 11.23
N VAL A 138 1.05 3.87 11.68
CA VAL A 138 1.12 2.81 12.71
C VAL A 138 2.02 3.30 13.83
N ASP A 139 1.43 3.52 15.00
CA ASP A 139 2.15 3.88 16.22
C ASP A 139 2.11 2.73 17.22
N THR A 140 3.28 2.20 17.57
CA THR A 140 3.47 1.19 18.60
C THR A 140 4.71 1.51 19.46
N ALA A 141 4.70 1.15 20.73
CA ALA A 141 5.80 1.37 21.66
C ALA A 141 6.76 0.18 21.76
N GLY A 142 6.36 -1.02 21.31
CA GLY A 142 7.02 -2.28 21.66
C GLY A 142 8.12 -2.79 20.73
N ASP A 143 8.03 -2.59 19.41
CA ASP A 143 8.94 -3.24 18.45
C ASP A 143 9.73 -2.22 17.62
N THR A 144 11.01 -2.07 17.92
CA THR A 144 11.95 -1.22 17.15
C THR A 144 12.79 -2.03 16.16
N THR A 145 12.59 -3.35 16.06
CA THR A 145 13.44 -4.23 15.24
C THR A 145 12.82 -4.58 13.90
N THR A 146 11.49 -4.60 13.81
CA THR A 146 10.76 -4.91 12.57
C THR A 146 10.31 -3.63 11.85
N ASN A 147 10.48 -3.56 10.52
CA ASN A 147 9.89 -2.48 9.72
C ASN A 147 8.35 -2.55 9.81
N ARG A 148 7.77 -1.63 10.60
CA ARG A 148 6.33 -1.60 10.90
C ARG A 148 5.47 -1.33 9.67
N CYS A 149 5.99 -0.60 8.69
CA CYS A 149 5.28 -0.40 7.43
C CYS A 149 5.08 -1.72 6.67
N ARG A 150 6.06 -2.63 6.73
CA ARG A 150 5.94 -3.97 6.14
C ARG A 150 5.06 -4.88 6.99
N LYS A 151 5.18 -4.83 8.31
CA LYS A 151 4.30 -5.60 9.24
C LYS A 151 2.82 -5.26 9.02
N ALA A 152 2.51 -4.00 8.71
CA ALA A 152 1.15 -3.53 8.42
C ALA A 152 0.62 -3.85 7.02
N LEU A 153 1.31 -4.68 6.23
CA LEU A 153 0.90 -5.01 4.87
C LEU A 153 -0.48 -5.70 4.79
N PRO A 154 -0.81 -6.71 5.62
CA PRO A 154 -2.13 -7.34 5.58
C PRO A 154 -3.27 -6.35 5.80
N GLN A 155 -3.11 -5.39 6.71
CA GLN A 155 -4.10 -4.37 7.02
C GLN A 155 -4.22 -3.36 5.88
N LYS A 156 -3.10 -3.00 5.22
CA LYS A 156 -3.15 -2.16 4.00
C LYS A 156 -3.97 -2.83 2.90
N LEU A 157 -3.74 -4.12 2.65
CA LEU A 157 -4.47 -4.87 1.62
C LEU A 157 -5.97 -4.95 1.92
N LYS A 158 -6.35 -5.23 3.17
CA LYS A 158 -7.76 -5.24 3.58
C LYS A 158 -8.44 -3.89 3.43
N ALA A 159 -7.76 -2.79 3.79
CA ALA A 159 -8.29 -1.46 3.57
C ALA A 159 -8.48 -1.14 2.09
N LEU A 160 -7.50 -1.46 1.23
CA LEU A 160 -7.60 -1.29 -0.22
C LEU A 160 -8.72 -2.12 -0.83
N GLN A 161 -8.91 -3.36 -0.37
CA GLN A 161 -10.01 -4.22 -0.79
C GLN A 161 -11.35 -3.60 -0.38
N ARG A 162 -11.44 -3.07 0.84
CA ARG A 162 -12.66 -2.43 1.34
C ARG A 162 -13.02 -1.16 0.58
N LEU A 163 -12.01 -0.41 0.13
CA LEU A 163 -12.15 0.74 -0.78
C LEU A 163 -12.39 0.32 -2.23
N GLN A 164 -12.36 -0.99 -2.55
CA GLN A 164 -12.48 -1.55 -3.89
C GLN A 164 -11.38 -1.11 -4.87
N TRP A 165 -10.21 -0.73 -4.33
CA TRP A 165 -9.03 -0.32 -5.10
C TRP A 165 -8.15 -1.51 -5.51
N ILE A 166 -8.38 -2.69 -4.93
CA ILE A 166 -7.82 -3.97 -5.38
C ILE A 166 -8.92 -5.02 -5.47
N THR A 167 -8.69 -6.08 -6.24
CA THR A 167 -9.60 -7.23 -6.35
C THR A 167 -9.25 -8.31 -5.34
N ASP A 168 -10.16 -9.28 -5.17
CA ASP A 168 -9.90 -10.48 -4.36
C ASP A 168 -8.71 -11.30 -4.91
N GLU A 169 -8.54 -11.32 -6.23
CA GLU A 169 -7.41 -11.97 -6.89
C GLU A 169 -6.08 -11.29 -6.55
N THR A 170 -6.03 -9.96 -6.64
CA THR A 170 -4.84 -9.17 -6.27
C THR A 170 -4.50 -9.38 -4.79
N MET A 171 -5.51 -9.38 -3.92
CA MET A 171 -5.32 -9.63 -2.49
C MET A 171 -4.78 -11.03 -2.22
N ALA A 172 -5.37 -12.06 -2.83
CA ALA A 172 -4.93 -13.45 -2.65
C ALA A 172 -3.50 -13.67 -3.15
N GLY A 173 -3.13 -13.04 -4.28
CA GLY A 173 -1.77 -13.04 -4.79
C GLY A 173 -0.79 -12.41 -3.81
N ALA A 174 -1.11 -11.21 -3.31
CA ALA A 174 -0.28 -10.48 -2.36
C ALA A 174 -0.06 -11.23 -1.04
N LEU A 175 -1.12 -11.84 -0.49
CA LEU A 175 -1.03 -12.63 0.74
C LEU A 175 -0.21 -13.91 0.55
N ARG A 176 -0.30 -14.56 -0.61
CA ARG A 176 0.52 -15.72 -0.94
C ARG A 176 2.00 -15.36 -1.06
N GLU A 177 2.32 -14.25 -1.72
CA GLU A 177 3.70 -13.75 -1.79
C GLU A 177 4.26 -13.43 -0.40
N LEU A 178 3.45 -12.81 0.46
CA LEU A 178 3.84 -12.51 1.83
C LEU A 178 4.11 -13.79 2.64
N ALA A 179 3.22 -14.79 2.56
CA ALA A 179 3.40 -16.06 3.25
C ALA A 179 4.68 -16.78 2.78
N ASN A 180 4.94 -16.81 1.47
CA ASN A 180 6.16 -17.40 0.92
C ASN A 180 7.43 -16.65 1.39
N ALA A 181 7.38 -15.32 1.45
CA ALA A 181 8.50 -14.51 1.94
C ALA A 181 8.78 -14.76 3.43
N MET A 182 7.73 -14.89 4.26
CA MET A 182 7.87 -15.22 5.68
C MET A 182 8.48 -16.60 5.88
N GLN A 183 7.97 -17.62 5.18
CA GLN A 183 8.53 -18.97 5.24
C GLN A 183 10.01 -18.98 4.83
N SER A 184 10.36 -18.28 3.75
CA SER A 184 11.77 -18.21 3.30
C SER A 184 12.69 -17.54 4.33
N LEU A 185 12.19 -16.60 5.14
CA LEU A 185 12.96 -15.96 6.19
C LEU A 185 13.15 -16.88 7.40
N GLU A 186 12.14 -17.67 7.75
CA GLU A 186 12.24 -18.69 8.80
C GLU A 186 13.28 -19.74 8.42
N ASP A 187 13.22 -20.28 7.20
CA ASP A 187 14.19 -21.27 6.70
C ASP A 187 15.62 -20.72 6.64
N ALA A 188 15.78 -19.43 6.34
CA ALA A 188 17.08 -18.76 6.33
C ALA A 188 17.62 -18.57 7.77
N THR A 189 16.74 -18.22 8.70
CA THR A 189 17.08 -18.06 10.12
C THR A 189 17.48 -19.39 10.75
N GLU A 190 16.74 -20.47 10.45
CA GLU A 190 17.07 -21.83 10.92
C GLU A 190 18.43 -22.30 10.37
N ARG A 191 18.71 -22.02 9.08
CA ARG A 191 20.02 -22.30 8.48
C ARG A 191 21.15 -21.52 9.14
N ALA A 192 20.96 -20.21 9.37
CA ALA A 192 21.97 -19.38 10.03
C ALA A 192 22.27 -19.87 11.47
N ASN A 193 21.24 -20.26 12.22
CA ASN A 193 21.39 -20.79 13.57
C ASN A 193 22.14 -22.13 13.59
N ARG A 194 21.85 -23.05 12.66
CA ARG A 194 22.60 -24.31 12.50
C ARG A 194 24.08 -24.11 12.23
N HIS A 195 24.45 -23.06 11.49
CA HIS A 195 25.86 -22.75 11.21
C HIS A 195 26.56 -22.00 12.35
N THR A 196 25.81 -21.28 13.19
CA THR A 196 26.38 -20.51 14.31
C THR A 196 26.56 -21.36 15.57
N PHE A 197 25.72 -22.39 15.75
CA PHE A 197 25.82 -23.37 16.84
C PHE A 197 25.87 -24.78 16.25
N PRO A 198 27.04 -25.26 15.77
CA PRO A 198 27.17 -26.67 15.41
C PRO A 198 26.87 -27.52 16.65
N ASP A 199 26.10 -28.60 16.46
CA ASP A 199 25.64 -29.52 17.51
C ASP A 199 26.62 -29.65 18.67
N VAL A 200 26.25 -29.06 19.82
CA VAL A 200 26.94 -29.33 21.07
C VAL A 200 26.51 -30.73 21.49
N THR A 201 27.29 -31.73 21.07
CA THR A 201 27.13 -33.11 21.54
C THR A 201 27.45 -33.13 23.03
N ILE A 202 26.44 -32.93 23.87
CA ILE A 202 26.57 -33.11 25.31
C ILE A 202 26.75 -34.61 25.54
N THR A 203 28.00 -35.01 25.75
CA THR A 203 28.30 -36.38 26.14
C THR A 203 27.89 -36.52 27.60
N PRO A 204 26.90 -37.37 27.95
CA PRO A 204 26.50 -37.54 29.35
C PRO A 204 27.70 -38.09 30.13
N SER A 205 28.12 -37.37 31.15
CA SER A 205 29.15 -37.84 32.07
C SER A 205 28.51 -38.85 33.03
N ARG A 206 28.71 -40.12 32.68
CA ARG A 206 28.52 -41.38 33.44
C ARG A 206 27.40 -41.46 34.48
#